data_AF-A0A0B3A0U9-F1
#
_entry.id   AF-A0A0B3A0U9-F1
#
_cell.length_a   1.000
_cell.length_b   1.000
_cell.length_c   1.000
_cell.angle_alpha   90.00
_cell.angle_beta   90.00
_cell.angle_gamma   90.00
#
_symmetry.space_group_name_H-M   'P 1'
#
loop_
_entity.id
_entity.type
_entity.pdbx_description
1 polymer ?
#
loop_
_entity_poly.entity_id
_entity_poly.type
_entity_poly.pdbx_seq_one_letter_code
_entity_poly.pdbx_strand_id
1 'polypeptide(L)' 'MVSDNVLRARQIIAKYSEVFESLMEFERTKKLPKLYRRKRLNITIDENVLRDFKKYCGKNGINMSRWLERKMVDAVKTA' A
#
# COMPACT_ATOMS: atom_id res chain seq x y z
N MET A 1 28.12 6.90 -24.16
CA MET A 1 26.73 6.37 -24.03
C MET A 1 26.53 5.97 -22.58
N VAL A 2 25.46 6.47 -21.95
CA VAL A 2 25.10 6.05 -20.58
C VAL A 2 24.62 4.60 -20.68
N SER A 3 25.14 3.70 -19.85
CA SER A 3 24.75 2.28 -19.93
C SER A 3 23.28 2.10 -19.55
N ASP A 4 22.62 1.11 -20.13
CA ASP A 4 21.22 0.78 -19.83
C ASP A 4 21.00 0.53 -18.33
N ASN A 5 22.01 0.02 -17.65
CA ASN A 5 21.99 -0.18 -16.20
C ASN A 5 21.88 1.14 -15.43
N VAL A 6 22.55 2.20 -15.89
CA VAL A 6 22.48 3.53 -15.25
C VAL A 6 21.11 4.17 -15.49
N LEU A 7 20.53 4.01 -16.69
CA LEU A 7 19.17 4.45 -16.98
C LEU A 7 18.14 3.73 -16.10
N ARG A 8 18.26 2.41 -15.99
CA ARG A 8 17.38 1.59 -15.14
C ARG A 8 17.53 1.93 -13.66
N ALA A 9 18.75 2.17 -13.18
CA ALA A 9 19.00 2.61 -11.81
C ALA A 9 18.31 3.94 -11.50
N ARG A 10 18.41 4.93 -12.40
CA ARG A 10 17.72 6.22 -12.24
C ARG A 10 16.20 6.07 -12.15
N GLN A 11 15.61 5.19 -12.97
CA GLN A 11 14.17 4.91 -12.92
C GLN A 11 13.76 4.26 -11.60
N ILE A 12 14.56 3.32 -11.07
CA ILE A 12 14.29 2.67 -9.78
C ILE A 12 14.37 3.67 -8.63
N ILE A 13 15.39 4.54 -8.64
CA ILE A 13 15.57 5.59 -7.63
C ILE A 13 14.38 6.56 -7.63
N ALA A 14 13.96 7.01 -8.83
CA ALA A 14 12.81 7.90 -8.94
C ALA A 14 11.49 7.24 -8.48
N LYS A 15 11.32 5.94 -8.73
CA LYS A 15 10.11 5.19 -8.37
C LYS A 15 10.00 4.89 -6.88
N TYR A 16 11.12 4.73 -6.18
CA TYR A 16 11.17 4.28 -4.80
C TYR A 16 12.03 5.20 -3.92
N SER A 17 11.94 6.52 -4.11
CA SER A 17 12.74 7.51 -3.37
C SER A 17 12.63 7.35 -1.85
N GLU A 18 11.42 7.09 -1.36
CA GLU A 18 11.12 6.81 0.04
C GLU A 18 11.94 5.65 0.63
N VAL A 19 12.22 4.61 -0.16
CA VAL A 19 13.04 3.47 0.27
C VAL A 19 14.47 3.91 0.52
N PHE A 20 15.04 4.72 -0.36
CA PHE A 20 16.39 5.23 -0.22
C PHE A 20 16.51 6.23 0.95
N GLU A 21 15.52 7.08 1.15
CA GLU A 21 15.45 7.96 2.32
C GLU A 21 15.44 7.18 3.63
N SER A 22 14.70 6.06 3.67
CA SER A 22 14.69 5.19 4.85
C SER A 22 16.00 4.47 5.10
N LEU A 23 16.74 4.12 4.05
CA LEU A 23 18.09 3.54 4.18
C LEU A 23 19.07 4.59 4.72
N MET A 24 18.97 5.85 4.28
CA MET A 24 19.76 6.95 4.83
C MET A 24 19.46 7.20 6.31
N GLU A 25 18.19 7.10 6.70
CA GLU A 25 17.78 7.24 8.09
C GLU A 25 18.23 6.06 8.96
N PHE A 26 18.27 4.84 8.39
CA PHE A 26 18.87 3.67 9.05
C PHE A 26 20.36 3.86 9.32
N GLU A 27 21.13 4.42 8.40
CA GLU A 27 22.56 4.68 8.64
C GLU A 27 22.78 5.57 9.85
N ARG A 28 21.94 6.60 10.02
CA ARG A 28 21.99 7.54 11.14
C ARG A 28 21.49 6.96 12.46
N THR A 29 20.40 6.19 12.42
CA THR A 29 19.66 5.79 13.64
C THR A 29 19.88 4.32 14.02
N LYS A 30 20.49 3.53 13.14
CA LYS A 30 20.60 2.06 13.17
C LYS A 30 19.26 1.35 13.37
N LYS A 31 18.15 2.01 13.01
CA LYS A 31 16.78 1.47 13.07
C LYS A 31 16.08 1.71 11.74
N LEU A 32 15.52 0.66 11.14
CA LEU A 32 14.81 0.77 9.86
C LEU A 32 13.45 1.45 10.09
N PRO A 33 13.19 2.60 9.45
CA PRO A 33 11.87 3.21 9.45
C PRO A 33 10.86 2.24 8.82
N LYS A 34 9.70 2.08 9.45
CA LYS A 34 8.62 1.26 8.85
C LYS A 34 7.92 2.09 7.77
N LEU A 35 8.43 2.03 6.56
CA LEU A 35 7.91 2.72 5.37
C LEU A 35 6.42 2.47 5.13
N TYR A 36 6.03 1.20 5.16
CA TYR A 36 4.66 0.78 4.83
C TYR A 36 3.95 0.35 6.11
N ARG A 37 3.58 1.32 6.95
CA ARG A 37 2.66 1.04 8.06
C ARG A 37 1.23 1.05 7.54
N ARG A 38 0.57 -0.10 7.64
CA ARG A 38 -0.90 -0.14 7.60
C ARG A 38 -1.41 0.79 8.71
N LYS A 39 -2.09 1.85 8.33
CA LYS A 39 -2.81 2.70 9.27
C LYS A 39 -4.20 2.12 9.48
N ARG A 40 -4.68 2.18 10.72
CA ARG A 40 -6.07 1.82 11.03
C ARG A 40 -6.98 2.92 10.49
N LEU A 41 -7.96 2.54 9.68
CA LEU A 41 -8.98 3.43 9.16
C LEU A 41 -10.28 3.13 9.90
N ASN A 42 -10.91 4.16 10.48
CA ASN A 42 -12.24 4.08 11.04
C ASN A 42 -13.20 4.77 10.07
N ILE A 43 -14.21 4.05 9.58
CA ILE A 43 -15.25 4.58 8.69
C ILE A 43 -16.62 4.28 9.27
N THR A 44 -17.56 5.20 9.03
CA THR A 44 -18.97 5.00 9.33
C THR A 44 -19.66 4.49 8.08
N ILE A 45 -20.35 3.35 8.17
CA ILE A 45 -21.14 2.78 7.08
C ILE A 45 -22.50 2.34 7.61
N ASP A 46 -23.49 2.24 6.72
CA ASP A 46 -24.81 1.72 7.06
C ASP A 46 -24.74 0.29 7.63
N GLU A 47 -25.54 0.01 8.65
CA GLU A 47 -25.52 -1.26 9.37
C GLU A 47 -25.96 -2.44 8.49
N ASN A 48 -26.99 -2.25 7.64
CA ASN A 48 -27.47 -3.30 6.77
C ASN A 48 -26.42 -3.64 5.70
N VAL A 49 -25.78 -2.60 5.15
CA VAL A 49 -24.66 -2.77 4.21
C VAL A 49 -23.51 -3.55 4.86
N LEU A 50 -23.11 -3.19 6.09
CA LEU A 50 -22.05 -3.91 6.80
C LEU A 50 -22.41 -5.38 7.02
N ARG A 51 -23.65 -5.64 7.43
CA ARG A 51 -24.14 -7.00 7.71
C ARG A 51 -24.10 -7.87 6.46
N ASP A 52 -24.61 -7.35 5.36
CA ASP A 52 -24.68 -8.10 4.09
C ASP A 52 -23.29 -8.29 3.50
N PHE A 53 -22.41 -7.30 3.64
CA PHE A 53 -21.01 -7.40 3.24
C PHE A 53 -20.25 -8.44 4.07
N LYS A 54 -20.43 -8.47 5.39
CA LYS A 54 -19.83 -9.52 6.25
C LYS A 54 -20.29 -10.91 5.85
N LYS A 55 -21.59 -11.10 5.58
CA LYS A 55 -22.14 -12.37 5.09
C LYS A 55 -21.52 -12.77 3.76
N TYR A 56 -21.41 -11.83 2.82
CA TYR A 56 -20.78 -12.05 1.52
C TYR A 56 -19.32 -12.48 1.68
N CYS A 57 -18.51 -11.77 2.49
CA CYS A 57 -17.12 -12.12 2.73
C CYS A 57 -16.97 -13.49 3.39
N GLY A 58 -17.81 -13.80 4.38
CA GLY A 58 -17.81 -15.11 5.06
C GLY A 58 -18.12 -16.27 4.12
N LYS A 59 -19.14 -16.12 3.26
CA LYS A 59 -19.52 -17.16 2.27
C LYS A 59 -18.43 -17.43 1.23
N ASN A 60 -17.67 -16.40 0.85
CA ASN A 60 -16.66 -16.49 -0.21
C ASN A 60 -15.22 -16.68 0.32
N GLY A 61 -15.02 -16.79 1.64
CA GLY A 61 -13.68 -16.91 2.22
C GLY A 61 -12.79 -15.67 2.00
N ILE A 62 -13.40 -14.50 1.85
CA ILE A 62 -12.70 -13.25 1.51
C ILE A 62 -12.35 -12.47 2.78
N ASN A 63 -11.11 -12.00 2.87
CA ASN A 63 -10.74 -11.02 3.90
C ASN A 63 -11.33 -9.64 3.57
N MET A 64 -12.23 -9.18 4.43
CA MET A 64 -12.98 -7.93 4.26
C MET A 64 -12.08 -6.70 4.04
N SER A 65 -11.07 -6.50 4.90
CA SER A 65 -10.15 -5.36 4.81
C SER A 65 -9.34 -5.39 3.52
N ARG A 66 -8.84 -6.56 3.12
CA ARG A 66 -8.03 -6.72 1.90
C ARG A 66 -8.87 -6.48 0.64
N TRP A 67 -10.13 -6.92 0.65
CA TRP A 67 -11.04 -6.69 -0.45
C TRP A 67 -11.36 -5.21 -0.61
N LEU A 68 -11.65 -4.52 0.51
CA LEU A 68 -11.91 -3.08 0.50
C LEU A 68 -10.68 -2.30 0.00
N GLU A 69 -9.50 -2.62 0.52
CA GLU A 69 -8.23 -2.01 0.07
C GLU A 69 -8.02 -2.18 -1.43
N ARG A 70 -8.29 -3.38 -1.98
CA ARG A 70 -8.19 -3.62 -3.43
C ARG A 70 -9.16 -2.74 -4.21
N LYS A 71 -10.44 -2.66 -3.78
CA LYS A 71 -11.43 -1.82 -4.45
C LYS A 71 -11.09 -0.33 -4.40
N MET A 72 -10.49 0.15 -3.30
CA MET A 72 -9.98 1.52 -3.21
C MET A 72 -8.83 1.76 -4.19
N VAL A 73 -7.88 0.83 -4.32
CA VAL A 73 -6.79 0.92 -5.30
C VAL A 73 -7.32 0.94 -6.73
N ASP A 74 -8.28 0.07 -7.04
CA ASP A 74 -8.90 0.02 -8.38
C ASP A 74 -9.59 1.36 -8.70
N ALA A 75 -10.37 1.92 -7.75
CA ALA A 75 -11.04 3.20 -7.92
C ALA A 75 -10.07 4.36 -8.16
N VAL A 76 -8.95 4.41 -7.45
CA VAL A 76 -7.93 5.47 -7.60
C VAL A 76 -7.16 5.35 -8.92
N LYS A 77 -6.99 4.16 -9.48
CA LYS A 77 -6.30 3.97 -10.76
C LYS A 77 -7.16 4.28 -11.98
N THR A 78 -8.49 4.22 -11.82
CA THR A 78 -9.45 4.56 -12.88
C THR A 78 -9.81 6.06 -12.88
N ALA A 79 -9.56 6.75 -11.76
CA ALA A 79 -9.66 8.22 -11.65
C ALA A 79 -8.42 8.91 -12.21
#